data_AF-A0A6C0JDB0-F1
#
_entry.id   AF-A0A6C0JDB0-F1
#
_cell.length_a   1.000
_cell.length_b   1.000
_cell.length_c   1.000
_cell.angle_alpha   90.00
_cell.angle_beta   90.00
_cell.angle_gamma   90.00
#
_symmetry.space_group_name_H-M   'P 1'
#
loop_
_entity.id
_entity.type
_entity.pdbx_description
1 polymer ?
#
loop_
_entity_poly.entity_id
_entity_poly.type
_entity_poly.pdbx_seq_one_letter_code
_entity_poly.pdbx_strand_id
1 'polypeptide(L)'
;MSPSNNDFSKLLEKKMKELKNNPNAAKYNDQLSGIFKSMNLPSNKVNGMLANLQSMMQCGTECQKRKKADQLKRKWDNAKKIRQDAPGNVEDAEKNYYLFTEGDVGYKEHLVEKYKVVANKKKDESLKKHNELMNELNVLIKDYEAEKAAGDKINALFRIRLNESDELKDAVDSDTADVNTNDRKVIYEEKETTWLNTVKKILHFLYVFVVLIYVIWGPFLNSAGYKTIKGWSSILFFIAWPFSLHYIVLLFKYLTNNFLWYFNKTTKNVYS
;
A
#
# COMPACT_ATOMS: atom_id res chain seq x y z
N MET A 1 -19.68 -90.21 -25.78
CA MET A 1 -18.52 -89.52 -25.16
C MET A 1 -18.42 -88.14 -25.79
N SER A 2 -18.89 -87.08 -25.11
CA SER A 2 -18.73 -85.69 -25.59
C SER A 2 -17.34 -85.19 -25.22
N PRO A 3 -16.56 -84.63 -26.17
CA PRO A 3 -15.24 -84.07 -25.86
C PRO A 3 -15.40 -82.86 -24.93
N SER A 4 -14.49 -82.74 -23.95
CA SER A 4 -14.58 -81.69 -22.92
C SER A 4 -14.42 -80.28 -23.51
N ASN A 5 -15.13 -79.29 -22.95
CA ASN A 5 -15.09 -77.88 -23.35
C ASN A 5 -13.68 -77.27 -23.42
N ASN A 6 -12.69 -77.90 -22.77
CA ASN A 6 -11.31 -77.45 -22.72
C ASN A 6 -10.49 -77.83 -23.97
N ASP A 7 -10.89 -78.87 -24.70
CA ASP A 7 -10.28 -79.18 -26.01
C ASP A 7 -10.80 -78.24 -27.09
N PHE A 8 -12.06 -77.81 -26.98
CA PHE A 8 -12.69 -76.90 -27.93
C PHE A 8 -12.07 -75.50 -27.87
N SER A 9 -11.91 -74.91 -26.68
CA SER A 9 -11.29 -73.59 -26.52
C SER A 9 -9.85 -73.57 -27.04
N LYS A 10 -9.06 -74.62 -26.77
CA LYS A 10 -7.69 -74.77 -27.29
C LYS A 10 -7.64 -74.93 -28.81
N LEU A 11 -8.57 -75.69 -29.40
CA LEU A 11 -8.66 -75.85 -30.86
C LEU A 11 -9.01 -74.51 -31.53
N LEU A 12 -9.92 -73.76 -30.93
CA LEU A 12 -10.40 -72.47 -31.44
C LEU A 12 -9.32 -71.40 -31.33
N GLU A 13 -8.60 -71.36 -30.21
CA GLU A 13 -7.48 -70.42 -30.00
C GLU A 13 -6.28 -70.74 -30.91
N LYS A 14 -5.95 -72.03 -31.12
CA LYS A 14 -4.91 -72.46 -32.06
C LYS A 14 -5.27 -72.07 -33.50
N LYS A 15 -6.51 -72.33 -33.94
CA LYS A 15 -7.01 -71.94 -35.27
C LYS A 15 -7.04 -70.42 -35.45
N MET A 16 -7.42 -69.66 -34.41
CA MET A 16 -7.43 -68.19 -34.46
C MET A 16 -6.01 -67.60 -34.57
N LYS A 17 -5.00 -68.21 -33.92
CA LYS A 17 -3.58 -67.85 -34.10
C LYS A 17 -3.08 -68.16 -35.51
N GLU A 18 -3.45 -69.29 -36.09
CA GLU A 18 -3.13 -69.65 -37.48
C GLU A 18 -3.76 -68.67 -38.48
N LEU A 19 -4.98 -68.20 -38.21
CA LEU A 19 -5.71 -67.26 -39.08
C LEU A 19 -5.17 -65.82 -39.01
N LYS A 20 -4.59 -65.40 -37.87
CA LYS A 20 -4.01 -64.05 -37.70
C LYS A 20 -2.78 -63.79 -38.59
N ASN A 21 -2.11 -64.84 -39.06
CA ASN A 21 -0.89 -64.75 -39.86
C ASN A 21 -1.11 -64.93 -41.38
N ASN A 22 -2.36 -65.03 -41.85
CA ASN A 22 -2.67 -65.24 -43.27
C ASN A 22 -3.34 -63.99 -43.89
N PRO A 23 -2.71 -63.31 -44.87
CA PRO A 23 -3.17 -62.00 -45.37
C PRO A 23 -4.39 -62.03 -46.32
N ASN A 24 -4.97 -63.19 -46.61
CA ASN A 24 -6.07 -63.30 -47.58
C ASN A 24 -7.46 -63.40 -46.92
N ALA A 25 -8.15 -62.26 -46.81
CA ALA A 25 -9.48 -62.11 -46.22
C ALA A 25 -10.60 -62.97 -46.89
N ALA A 26 -10.44 -63.35 -48.16
CA ALA A 26 -11.44 -64.12 -48.90
C ALA A 26 -11.54 -65.60 -48.44
N LYS A 27 -10.43 -66.21 -48.01
CA LYS A 27 -10.40 -67.63 -47.58
C LYS A 27 -11.02 -67.83 -46.19
N TYR A 28 -11.19 -66.75 -45.43
CA TYR A 28 -11.71 -66.72 -44.07
C TYR A 28 -13.24 -66.93 -44.02
N ASN A 29 -13.98 -66.29 -44.93
CA ASN A 29 -15.45 -66.41 -44.98
C ASN A 29 -15.92 -67.84 -45.28
N ASP A 30 -15.21 -68.55 -46.17
CA ASP A 30 -15.54 -69.93 -46.50
C ASP A 30 -15.29 -70.88 -45.32
N GLN A 31 -14.17 -70.71 -44.60
CA GLN A 31 -13.87 -71.54 -43.43
C GLN A 31 -14.82 -71.28 -42.24
N LEU A 32 -15.23 -70.02 -42.02
CA LEU A 32 -16.20 -69.69 -40.98
C LEU A 32 -17.59 -70.27 -41.29
N SER A 33 -18.03 -70.16 -42.55
CA SER A 33 -19.33 -70.69 -42.98
C SER A 33 -19.43 -72.22 -42.81
N GLY A 34 -18.32 -72.94 -43.00
CA GLY A 34 -18.23 -74.38 -42.76
C GLY A 34 -18.37 -74.75 -41.28
N ILE A 35 -17.79 -73.95 -40.38
CA ILE A 35 -17.89 -74.15 -38.92
C ILE A 35 -19.33 -73.91 -38.44
N PHE A 36 -19.99 -72.84 -38.90
CA PHE A 36 -21.37 -72.55 -38.49
C PHE A 36 -22.39 -73.55 -39.07
N LYS A 37 -22.17 -74.07 -40.28
CA LYS A 37 -22.97 -75.17 -40.85
C LYS A 37 -22.85 -76.46 -40.04
N SER A 38 -21.67 -76.76 -39.49
CA SER A 38 -21.47 -77.93 -38.62
C SER A 38 -22.15 -77.85 -37.24
N MET A 39 -22.66 -76.67 -36.87
CA MET A 39 -23.30 -76.40 -35.57
C MET A 39 -24.83 -76.37 -35.61
N ASN A 40 -25.45 -76.69 -36.75
CA ASN A 40 -26.92 -76.78 -36.95
C ASN A 40 -27.73 -75.54 -36.51
N LEU A 41 -27.12 -74.33 -36.59
CA LEU A 41 -27.79 -73.07 -36.24
C LEU A 41 -28.70 -72.58 -37.37
N PRO A 42 -29.88 -72.00 -37.07
CA PRO A 42 -30.80 -71.51 -38.09
C PRO A 42 -30.19 -70.36 -38.90
N SER A 43 -30.29 -70.46 -40.23
CA SER A 43 -29.56 -69.61 -41.19
C SER A 43 -29.81 -68.10 -41.01
N ASN A 44 -30.98 -67.70 -40.49
CA ASN A 44 -31.30 -66.29 -40.21
C ASN A 44 -30.50 -65.69 -39.04
N LYS A 45 -30.24 -66.47 -37.98
CA LYS A 45 -29.36 -66.06 -36.87
C LYS A 45 -27.89 -66.06 -37.29
N VAL A 46 -27.48 -67.05 -38.10
CA VAL A 46 -26.12 -67.12 -38.64
C VAL A 46 -25.83 -65.90 -39.53
N ASN A 47 -26.75 -65.51 -40.41
CA ASN A 47 -26.58 -64.33 -41.26
C ASN A 47 -26.51 -63.02 -40.46
N GLY A 48 -27.33 -62.86 -39.41
CA GLY A 48 -27.27 -61.70 -38.53
C GLY A 48 -25.98 -61.63 -37.70
N MET A 49 -25.49 -62.78 -37.22
CA MET A 49 -24.25 -62.87 -36.44
C MET A 49 -23.01 -62.70 -37.33
N LEU A 50 -23.04 -63.23 -38.56
CA LEU A 50 -22.00 -63.08 -39.58
C LEU A 50 -21.90 -61.63 -40.06
N ALA A 51 -23.03 -60.95 -40.29
CA ALA A 51 -23.04 -59.53 -40.62
C ALA A 51 -22.49 -58.66 -39.47
N ASN A 52 -22.81 -59.00 -38.22
CA ASN A 52 -22.31 -58.27 -37.05
C ASN A 52 -20.81 -58.51 -36.85
N LEU A 53 -20.33 -59.76 -36.97
CA LEU A 53 -18.92 -60.13 -36.93
C LEU A 53 -18.12 -59.51 -38.08
N GLN A 54 -18.66 -59.53 -39.30
CA GLN A 54 -18.04 -58.90 -40.47
C GLN A 54 -17.92 -57.38 -40.27
N SER A 55 -18.95 -56.72 -39.71
CA SER A 55 -18.88 -55.29 -39.36
C SER A 55 -17.94 -54.98 -38.18
N MET A 56 -17.68 -55.97 -37.32
CA MET A 56 -16.78 -55.87 -36.16
C MET A 56 -15.32 -56.15 -36.54
N MET A 57 -15.08 -56.98 -37.56
CA MET A 57 -13.76 -57.25 -38.15
C MET A 57 -13.33 -56.18 -39.17
N GLN A 58 -14.28 -55.57 -39.90
CA GLN A 58 -13.98 -54.44 -40.80
C GLN A 58 -13.67 -53.14 -40.05
N CYS A 59 -14.03 -53.05 -38.77
CA CYS A 59 -13.72 -51.90 -37.92
C CYS A 59 -12.61 -52.23 -36.93
N GLY A 60 -11.45 -51.58 -37.07
CA GLY A 60 -10.36 -51.65 -36.09
C GLY A 60 -10.76 -51.14 -34.70
N THR A 61 -9.85 -51.27 -33.74
CA THR A 61 -10.03 -50.91 -32.31
C THR A 61 -10.56 -49.47 -32.12
N GLU A 62 -10.06 -48.52 -32.91
CA GLU A 62 -10.50 -47.12 -32.85
C GLU A 62 -11.94 -46.92 -33.34
N CYS A 63 -12.38 -47.67 -34.36
CA CYS A 63 -13.77 -47.63 -34.79
C CYS A 63 -14.71 -48.21 -33.73
N GLN A 64 -14.32 -49.31 -33.08
CA GLN A 64 -15.12 -49.91 -32.00
C GLN A 64 -15.24 -48.97 -30.79
N LYS A 65 -14.15 -48.28 -30.42
CA LYS A 65 -14.18 -47.22 -29.41
C LYS A 65 -15.13 -46.09 -29.79
N ARG A 66 -15.07 -45.60 -31.04
CA ARG A 66 -15.96 -44.54 -31.54
C ARG A 66 -17.43 -44.95 -31.51
N LYS A 67 -17.76 -46.15 -32.00
CA LYS A 67 -19.13 -46.69 -31.94
C LYS A 67 -19.64 -46.78 -30.51
N LYS A 68 -18.80 -47.25 -29.57
CA LYS A 68 -19.15 -47.31 -28.15
C LYS A 68 -19.32 -45.91 -27.54
N ALA A 69 -18.47 -44.95 -27.90
CA ALA A 69 -18.59 -43.56 -27.48
C ALA A 69 -19.87 -42.91 -27.99
N ASP A 70 -20.23 -43.13 -29.26
CA ASP A 70 -21.47 -42.60 -29.86
C ASP A 70 -22.72 -43.24 -29.22
N GLN A 71 -22.68 -44.54 -28.93
CA GLN A 71 -23.75 -45.21 -28.19
C GLN A 71 -23.93 -44.63 -26.79
N LEU A 72 -22.83 -44.39 -26.06
CA LEU A 72 -22.86 -43.77 -24.74
C LEU A 72 -23.37 -42.33 -24.78
N LYS A 73 -22.94 -41.54 -25.78
CA LYS A 73 -23.42 -40.18 -25.99
C LYS A 73 -24.92 -40.14 -26.24
N ARG A 74 -25.45 -41.00 -27.12
CA ARG A 74 -26.90 -41.12 -27.34
C ARG A 74 -27.67 -41.47 -26.07
N LYS A 75 -27.13 -42.40 -25.25
CA LYS A 75 -27.73 -42.74 -23.95
C LYS A 75 -27.74 -41.54 -23.00
N TRP A 76 -26.66 -40.78 -22.94
CA TRP A 76 -26.57 -39.58 -22.13
C TRP A 76 -27.52 -38.47 -22.60
N ASP A 77 -27.60 -38.21 -23.90
CA ASP A 77 -28.53 -37.23 -24.48
C ASP A 77 -29.99 -37.60 -24.21
N ASN A 78 -30.34 -38.89 -24.33
CA ASN A 78 -31.67 -39.37 -23.99
C ASN A 78 -31.97 -39.22 -22.48
N ALA A 79 -31.01 -39.56 -21.62
CA ALA A 79 -31.17 -39.35 -20.18
C ALA A 79 -31.33 -37.87 -19.82
N LYS A 80 -30.62 -36.98 -20.53
CA LYS A 80 -30.74 -35.53 -20.38
C LYS A 80 -32.14 -35.04 -20.77
N LYS A 81 -32.72 -35.54 -21.87
CA LYS A 81 -34.09 -35.24 -22.29
C LYS A 81 -35.12 -35.76 -21.29
N ILE A 82 -35.02 -37.02 -20.87
CA ILE A 82 -35.91 -37.60 -19.85
C ILE A 82 -35.89 -36.74 -18.57
N ARG A 83 -34.72 -36.28 -18.15
CA ARG A 83 -34.59 -35.38 -17.00
C ARG A 83 -35.24 -34.00 -17.23
N GLN A 84 -35.21 -33.48 -18.46
CA GLN A 84 -35.86 -32.22 -18.83
C GLN A 84 -37.39 -32.35 -18.89
N ASP A 85 -37.89 -33.49 -19.37
CA ASP A 85 -39.33 -33.77 -19.52
C ASP A 85 -39.97 -34.29 -18.22
N ALA A 86 -39.15 -34.80 -17.28
CA ALA A 86 -39.58 -35.35 -16.01
C ALA A 86 -40.52 -34.43 -15.19
N PRO A 87 -40.28 -33.11 -15.07
CA PRO A 87 -41.18 -32.22 -14.34
C PRO A 87 -42.60 -32.20 -14.93
N GLY A 88 -42.72 -32.14 -16.26
CA GLY A 88 -44.03 -32.14 -16.92
C GLY A 88 -44.77 -33.46 -16.73
N ASN A 89 -44.07 -34.59 -16.86
CA ASN A 89 -44.66 -35.91 -16.60
C ASN A 89 -45.12 -36.08 -15.14
N VAL A 90 -44.40 -35.48 -14.19
CA VAL A 90 -44.78 -35.50 -12.76
C VAL A 90 -46.01 -34.61 -12.53
N GLU A 91 -46.07 -33.42 -13.12
CA GLU A 91 -47.23 -32.52 -13.02
C GLU A 91 -48.49 -33.14 -13.63
N ASP A 92 -48.37 -33.81 -14.77
CA ASP A 92 -49.48 -34.52 -15.42
C ASP A 92 -49.96 -35.71 -14.59
N ALA A 93 -49.03 -36.50 -14.03
CA ALA A 93 -49.37 -37.61 -13.14
C ALA A 93 -50.03 -37.14 -11.85
N GLU A 94 -49.52 -36.06 -11.24
CA GLU A 94 -50.09 -35.39 -10.07
C GLU A 94 -51.52 -34.92 -10.35
N LYS A 95 -51.72 -34.20 -11.47
CA LYS A 95 -53.05 -33.76 -11.89
C LYS A 95 -54.02 -34.92 -12.08
N ASN A 96 -53.62 -35.97 -12.79
CA ASN A 96 -54.48 -37.14 -13.02
C ASN A 96 -54.85 -37.86 -11.72
N TYR A 97 -53.91 -37.94 -10.77
CA TYR A 97 -54.16 -38.52 -9.45
C TYR A 97 -55.23 -37.74 -8.68
N TYR A 98 -55.06 -36.43 -8.50
CA TYR A 98 -56.00 -35.60 -7.73
C TYR A 98 -57.37 -35.48 -8.41
N LEU A 99 -57.42 -35.39 -9.75
CA LEU A 99 -58.68 -35.41 -10.49
C LEU A 99 -59.44 -36.73 -10.29
N PHE A 100 -58.73 -37.85 -10.14
CA PHE A 100 -59.34 -39.15 -9.92
C PHE A 100 -59.81 -39.35 -8.47
N THR A 101 -59.02 -38.93 -7.48
CA THR A 101 -59.31 -39.17 -6.06
C THR A 101 -60.26 -38.15 -5.45
N GLU A 102 -60.15 -36.86 -5.83
CA GLU A 102 -60.82 -35.74 -5.16
C GLU A 102 -61.61 -34.84 -6.13
N GLY A 103 -61.53 -35.12 -7.44
CA GLY A 103 -62.19 -34.34 -8.48
C GLY A 103 -61.54 -32.98 -8.75
N ASP A 104 -62.22 -32.15 -9.56
CA ASP A 104 -61.70 -30.85 -10.00
C ASP A 104 -61.53 -29.84 -8.85
N VAL A 105 -62.39 -29.93 -7.82
CA VAL A 105 -62.32 -29.04 -6.65
C VAL A 105 -61.07 -29.35 -5.81
N GLY A 106 -60.84 -30.62 -5.46
CA GLY A 106 -59.66 -31.02 -4.68
C GLY A 106 -58.34 -30.71 -5.41
N TYR A 107 -58.28 -30.93 -6.72
CA TYR A 107 -57.11 -30.53 -7.51
C TYR A 107 -56.83 -29.03 -7.46
N LYS A 108 -57.86 -28.17 -7.55
CA LYS A 108 -57.69 -26.71 -7.44
C LYS A 108 -57.22 -26.29 -6.05
N GLU A 109 -57.75 -26.89 -4.99
CA GLU A 109 -57.31 -26.62 -3.61
C GLU A 109 -55.84 -27.01 -3.42
N HIS A 110 -55.44 -28.19 -3.90
CA HIS A 110 -54.05 -28.63 -3.88
C HIS A 110 -53.11 -27.68 -4.64
N LEU A 111 -53.51 -27.20 -5.82
CA LEU A 111 -52.74 -26.19 -6.56
C LEU A 111 -52.58 -24.89 -5.77
N VAL A 112 -53.65 -24.41 -5.13
CA VAL A 112 -53.60 -23.19 -4.31
C VAL A 112 -52.60 -23.35 -3.17
N GLU A 113 -52.63 -24.48 -2.45
CA GLU A 113 -51.70 -24.71 -1.34
C GLU A 113 -50.25 -24.87 -1.84
N LYS A 114 -50.03 -25.62 -2.94
CA LYS A 114 -48.72 -25.75 -3.59
C LYS A 114 -48.14 -24.38 -3.97
N TYR A 115 -48.92 -23.53 -4.64
CA TYR A 115 -48.46 -22.21 -5.06
C TYR A 115 -48.30 -21.25 -3.89
N LYS A 116 -49.10 -21.37 -2.84
CA LYS A 116 -48.95 -20.60 -1.60
C LYS A 116 -47.62 -20.90 -0.90
N VAL A 117 -47.21 -22.16 -0.82
CA VAL A 117 -45.89 -22.55 -0.30
C VAL A 117 -44.77 -21.97 -1.17
N VAL A 118 -44.87 -22.07 -2.49
CA VAL A 118 -43.87 -21.48 -3.42
C VAL A 118 -43.80 -19.96 -3.28
N ALA A 119 -44.95 -19.29 -3.18
CA ALA A 119 -45.03 -17.84 -3.02
C ALA A 119 -44.41 -17.39 -1.69
N ASN A 120 -44.72 -18.07 -0.59
CA ASN A 120 -44.14 -17.78 0.72
C ASN A 120 -42.62 -18.00 0.72
N LYS A 121 -42.14 -19.11 0.14
CA LYS A 121 -40.70 -19.34 0.00
C LYS A 121 -40.00 -18.24 -0.79
N LYS A 122 -40.56 -17.83 -1.94
CA LYS A 122 -40.02 -16.72 -2.74
C LYS A 122 -40.05 -15.39 -2.00
N LYS A 123 -41.11 -15.14 -1.22
CA LYS A 123 -41.23 -13.96 -0.36
C LYS A 123 -40.12 -13.96 0.68
N ASP A 124 -39.90 -15.07 1.39
CA ASP A 124 -38.87 -15.18 2.42
C ASP A 124 -37.45 -15.04 1.83
N GLU A 125 -37.19 -15.66 0.68
CA GLU A 125 -35.94 -15.47 -0.07
C GLU A 125 -35.74 -14.00 -0.48
N SER A 126 -36.81 -13.32 -0.90
CA SER A 126 -36.74 -11.91 -1.28
C SER A 126 -36.52 -10.99 -0.07
N LEU A 127 -37.16 -11.28 1.06
CA LEU A 127 -36.94 -10.55 2.32
C LEU A 127 -35.51 -10.75 2.82
N LYS A 128 -34.97 -11.97 2.74
CA LYS A 128 -33.58 -12.25 3.11
C LYS A 128 -32.61 -11.46 2.25
N LYS A 129 -32.76 -11.50 0.92
CA LYS A 129 -31.94 -10.72 -0.02
C LYS A 129 -32.06 -9.21 0.21
N HIS A 130 -33.26 -8.73 0.50
CA HIS A 130 -33.49 -7.32 0.82
C HIS A 130 -32.73 -6.91 2.09
N ASN A 131 -32.82 -7.72 3.16
CA ASN A 131 -32.09 -7.46 4.40
C ASN A 131 -30.57 -7.52 4.22
N GLU A 132 -30.07 -8.47 3.43
CA GLU A 132 -28.65 -8.55 3.04
C GLU A 132 -28.21 -7.27 2.32
N LEU A 133 -28.97 -6.83 1.31
CA LEU A 133 -28.69 -5.59 0.58
C LEU A 133 -28.75 -4.36 1.49
N MET A 134 -29.72 -4.27 2.39
CA MET A 134 -29.82 -3.16 3.35
C MET A 134 -28.63 -3.12 4.30
N ASN A 135 -28.12 -4.29 4.72
CA ASN A 135 -26.91 -4.37 5.53
C ASN A 135 -25.67 -3.92 4.75
N GLU A 136 -25.52 -4.36 3.50
CA GLU A 136 -24.43 -3.91 2.61
C GLU A 136 -24.47 -2.39 2.39
N LEU A 137 -25.66 -1.83 2.15
CA LEU A 137 -25.84 -0.38 2.01
C LEU A 137 -25.46 0.38 3.29
N ASN A 138 -25.84 -0.14 4.46
CA ASN A 138 -25.48 0.49 5.74
C ASN A 138 -23.97 0.44 6.00
N VAL A 139 -23.28 -0.62 5.58
CA VAL A 139 -21.82 -0.69 5.65
C VAL A 139 -21.20 0.35 4.72
N LEU A 140 -21.67 0.42 3.47
CA LEU A 140 -21.16 1.39 2.49
C LEU A 140 -21.37 2.85 2.93
N ILE A 141 -22.51 3.15 3.56
CA ILE A 141 -22.79 4.48 4.12
C ILE A 141 -21.79 4.81 5.24
N LYS A 142 -21.54 3.86 6.15
CA LYS A 142 -20.56 4.06 7.23
C LYS A 142 -19.15 4.25 6.71
N ASP A 143 -18.76 3.47 5.70
CA ASP A 143 -17.45 3.60 5.06
C ASP A 143 -17.31 4.98 4.40
N TYR A 144 -18.33 5.44 3.68
CA TYR A 144 -18.35 6.77 3.08
C TYR A 144 -18.25 7.89 4.13
N GLU A 145 -18.98 7.78 5.25
CA GLU A 145 -18.88 8.75 6.35
C GLU A 145 -17.48 8.78 6.98
N ALA A 146 -16.86 7.61 7.16
CA ALA A 146 -15.50 7.49 7.68
C ALA A 146 -14.47 8.10 6.71
N GLU A 147 -14.59 7.84 5.41
CA GLU A 147 -13.74 8.43 4.37
C GLU A 147 -13.87 9.96 4.33
N LYS A 148 -15.11 10.48 4.42
CA LYS A 148 -15.36 11.92 4.48
C LYS A 148 -14.69 12.53 5.72
N ALA A 149 -14.86 11.94 6.89
CA ALA A 149 -14.22 12.41 8.11
C ALA A 149 -12.68 12.36 8.04
N ALA A 150 -12.12 11.34 7.38
CA ALA A 150 -10.68 11.26 7.13
C ALA A 150 -10.21 12.38 6.18
N GLY A 151 -10.96 12.65 5.10
CA GLY A 151 -10.70 13.76 4.18
C GLY A 151 -10.71 15.12 4.88
N ASP A 152 -11.68 15.36 5.76
CA ASP A 152 -11.75 16.59 6.56
C ASP A 152 -10.52 16.76 7.47
N LYS A 153 -10.07 15.67 8.11
CA LYS A 153 -8.84 15.68 8.93
C LYS A 153 -7.59 15.95 8.10
N ILE A 154 -7.48 15.37 6.90
CA ILE A 154 -6.37 15.63 5.97
C ILE A 154 -6.35 17.11 5.59
N ASN A 155 -7.50 17.69 5.24
CA ASN A 155 -7.62 19.11 4.92
C ASN A 155 -7.24 20.01 6.10
N ALA A 156 -7.67 19.66 7.31
CA ALA A 156 -7.30 20.39 8.52
C ALA A 156 -5.77 20.33 8.77
N LEU A 157 -5.17 19.14 8.65
CA LEU A 157 -3.73 18.97 8.80
C LEU A 157 -2.94 19.75 7.74
N PHE A 158 -3.42 19.75 6.50
CA PHE A 158 -2.82 20.53 5.42
C PHE A 158 -2.81 22.03 5.73
N ARG A 159 -3.92 22.58 6.23
CA ARG A 159 -3.98 23.99 6.66
C ARG A 159 -3.01 24.29 7.80
N ILE A 160 -2.89 23.40 8.79
CA ILE A 160 -1.91 23.55 9.87
C ILE A 160 -0.48 23.60 9.31
N ARG A 161 -0.14 22.69 8.37
CA ARG A 161 1.21 22.68 7.75
C ARG A 161 1.51 23.92 6.92
N LEU A 162 0.51 24.47 6.23
CA LEU A 162 0.67 25.73 5.52
C LEU A 162 0.96 26.87 6.50
N ASN A 163 0.18 26.98 7.58
CA ASN A 163 0.40 28.01 8.59
C ASN A 163 1.77 27.86 9.27
N GLU A 164 2.16 26.65 9.67
CA GLU A 164 3.49 26.39 10.26
C GLU A 164 4.63 26.75 9.29
N SER A 165 4.43 26.54 7.98
CA SER A 165 5.41 26.92 6.96
C SER A 165 5.53 28.44 6.82
N ASP A 166 4.42 29.16 6.88
CA ASP A 166 4.41 30.62 6.82
C ASP A 166 5.02 31.21 8.10
N GLU A 167 4.64 30.70 9.28
CA GLU A 167 5.22 31.09 10.57
C GLU A 167 6.73 30.83 10.63
N LEU A 168 7.20 29.68 10.12
CA LEU A 168 8.62 29.37 10.08
C LEU A 168 9.38 30.32 9.14
N LYS A 169 8.76 30.69 8.01
CA LYS A 169 9.35 31.65 7.08
C LYS A 169 9.50 33.03 7.73
N ASP A 170 8.46 33.50 8.41
CA ASP A 170 8.48 34.77 9.13
C ASP A 170 9.53 34.75 10.26
N ALA A 171 9.66 33.64 10.98
CA ALA A 171 10.69 33.47 12.01
C ALA A 171 12.12 33.52 11.41
N VAL A 172 12.36 32.83 10.29
CA VAL A 172 13.65 32.87 9.59
C VAL A 172 13.98 34.27 9.06
N ASP A 173 12.99 34.98 8.50
CA ASP A 173 13.16 36.34 8.01
C ASP A 173 13.48 37.31 9.17
N SER A 174 12.82 37.14 10.32
CA SER A 174 13.10 37.90 11.55
C SER A 174 14.50 37.62 12.10
N ASP A 175 14.89 36.36 12.26
CA ASP A 175 16.23 35.97 12.73
C ASP A 175 17.32 36.50 11.78
N THR A 176 17.08 36.43 10.47
CA THR A 176 17.99 36.98 9.46
C THR A 176 18.10 38.51 9.60
N ALA A 177 17.00 39.21 9.84
CA ALA A 177 17.01 40.66 10.07
C ALA A 177 17.77 41.03 11.36
N ASP A 178 17.62 40.24 12.42
CA ASP A 178 18.32 40.43 13.69
C ASP A 178 19.82 40.16 13.55
N VAL A 179 20.22 39.08 12.87
CA VAL A 179 21.62 38.80 12.55
C VAL A 179 22.22 39.93 11.74
N ASN A 180 21.54 40.39 10.67
CA ASN A 180 22.01 41.51 9.87
C ASN A 180 22.17 42.81 10.69
N THR A 181 21.28 43.05 11.66
CA THR A 181 21.36 44.23 12.54
C THR A 181 22.51 44.10 13.55
N ASN A 182 22.70 42.90 14.11
CA ASN A 182 23.79 42.60 15.03
C ASN A 182 25.16 42.68 14.32
N ASP A 183 25.28 42.13 13.11
CA ASP A 183 26.51 42.23 12.31
C ASP A 183 26.88 43.69 12.04
N ARG A 184 25.89 44.53 11.71
CA ARG A 184 26.11 45.98 11.55
C ARG A 184 26.59 46.64 12.86
N LYS A 185 26.04 46.23 14.01
CA LYS A 185 26.46 46.73 15.32
C LYS A 185 27.91 46.35 15.63
N VAL A 186 28.30 45.10 15.39
CA VAL A 186 29.68 44.64 15.58
C VAL A 186 30.65 45.46 14.73
N ILE A 187 30.31 45.73 13.46
CA ILE A 187 31.13 46.58 12.57
C ILE A 187 31.29 48.01 13.15
N TYR A 188 30.24 48.59 13.72
CA TYR A 188 30.32 49.92 14.33
C TYR A 188 31.17 49.91 15.61
N GLU A 189 30.97 48.93 16.49
CA GLU A 189 31.76 48.77 17.73
C GLU A 189 33.24 48.52 17.44
N GLU A 190 33.55 47.71 16.43
CA GLU A 190 34.92 47.44 16.01
C GLU A 190 35.59 48.70 15.42
N LYS A 191 34.86 49.46 14.60
CA LYS A 191 35.36 50.74 14.05
C LYS A 191 35.62 51.76 15.14
N GLU A 192 34.70 51.91 16.10
CA GLU A 192 34.87 52.81 17.25
C GLU A 192 36.04 52.37 18.13
N THR A 193 36.15 51.09 18.44
CA THR A 193 37.26 50.54 19.24
C THR A 193 38.61 50.75 18.55
N THR A 194 38.67 50.54 17.24
CA THR A 194 39.87 50.75 16.42
C THR A 194 40.27 52.24 16.40
N TRP A 195 39.29 53.13 16.22
CA TRP A 195 39.51 54.57 16.27
C TRP A 195 39.99 55.02 17.66
N LEU A 196 39.33 54.59 18.74
CA LEU A 196 39.72 54.89 20.12
C LEU A 196 41.14 54.41 20.43
N ASN A 197 41.50 53.20 20.01
CA ASN A 197 42.86 52.68 20.16
C ASN A 197 43.89 53.51 19.38
N THR A 198 43.53 54.00 18.19
CA THR A 198 44.39 54.85 17.37
C THR A 198 44.62 56.20 18.04
N VAL A 199 43.55 56.86 18.51
CA VAL A 199 43.63 58.12 19.27
C VAL A 199 44.45 57.93 20.54
N LYS A 200 44.26 56.84 21.29
CA LYS A 200 45.05 56.52 22.48
C LYS A 200 46.54 56.41 22.18
N LYS A 201 46.92 55.72 21.09
CA LYS A 201 48.32 55.60 20.66
C LYS A 201 48.91 56.97 20.28
N ILE A 202 48.16 57.79 19.54
CA ILE A 202 48.59 59.14 19.14
C ILE A 202 48.79 60.04 20.38
N LEU A 203 47.83 60.06 21.31
CA LEU A 203 47.94 60.85 22.55
C LEU A 203 49.11 60.39 23.42
N HIS A 204 49.35 59.09 23.52
CA HIS A 204 50.49 58.57 24.27
C HIS A 204 51.82 58.98 23.63
N PHE A 205 51.93 58.92 22.30
CA PHE A 205 53.11 59.39 21.58
C PHE A 205 53.35 60.89 21.79
N LEU A 206 52.30 61.71 21.66
CA LEU A 206 52.37 63.16 21.91
C LEU A 206 52.80 63.46 23.35
N TYR A 207 52.27 62.73 24.32
CA TYR A 207 52.66 62.88 25.72
C TYR A 207 54.16 62.60 25.94
N VAL A 208 54.68 61.47 25.44
CA VAL A 208 56.11 61.14 25.54
C VAL A 208 56.95 62.23 24.88
N PHE A 209 56.52 62.73 23.72
CA PHE A 209 57.20 63.81 23.00
C PHE A 209 57.25 65.12 23.82
N VAL A 210 56.15 65.52 24.45
CA VAL A 210 56.10 66.72 25.33
C VAL A 210 57.01 66.54 26.54
N VAL A 211 57.04 65.36 27.17
CA VAL A 211 57.93 65.07 28.29
C VAL A 211 59.40 65.16 27.85
N LEU A 212 59.75 64.64 26.67
CA LEU A 212 61.11 64.74 26.14
C LEU A 212 61.52 66.20 25.89
N ILE A 213 60.64 67.01 25.27
CA ILE A 213 60.91 68.45 25.08
C ILE A 213 61.13 69.13 26.43
N TYR A 214 60.28 68.86 27.43
CA TYR A 214 60.42 69.42 28.76
C TYR A 214 61.75 69.00 29.43
N VAL A 215 62.18 67.75 29.27
CA VAL A 215 63.46 67.31 29.84
C VAL A 215 64.64 67.99 29.15
N ILE A 216 64.65 68.07 27.82
CA ILE A 216 65.80 68.61 27.06
C ILE A 216 65.87 70.14 27.18
N TRP A 217 64.74 70.83 26.99
CA TRP A 217 64.70 72.31 26.86
C TRP A 217 64.21 73.00 28.14
N GLY A 218 63.61 72.24 29.06
CA GLY A 218 63.10 72.79 30.30
C GLY A 218 64.18 73.01 31.37
N PRO A 219 63.76 73.38 32.59
CA PRO A 219 64.68 73.72 33.67
C PRO A 219 65.52 72.52 34.13
N PHE A 220 65.13 71.28 33.78
CA PHE A 220 65.83 70.09 34.23
C PHE A 220 67.30 70.04 33.78
N LEU A 221 67.58 70.27 32.49
CA LEU A 221 68.96 70.36 31.98
C LEU A 221 69.50 71.79 32.06
N ASN A 222 68.74 72.79 31.61
CA ASN A 222 69.23 74.17 31.46
C ASN A 222 69.57 74.84 32.80
N SER A 223 68.84 74.54 33.89
CA SER A 223 69.10 75.11 35.21
C SER A 223 69.83 74.15 36.16
N ALA A 224 70.45 73.09 35.62
CA ALA A 224 71.05 71.99 36.38
C ALA A 224 70.11 71.37 37.43
N GLY A 225 68.80 71.32 37.13
CA GLY A 225 67.75 70.81 38.00
C GLY A 225 67.97 69.35 38.42
N TYR A 226 68.68 68.57 37.61
CA TYR A 226 69.11 67.20 37.94
C TYR A 226 69.97 67.09 39.21
N LYS A 227 70.60 68.18 39.68
CA LYS A 227 71.36 68.22 40.95
C LYS A 227 70.48 68.47 42.17
N THR A 228 69.23 68.88 41.97
CA THR A 228 68.30 69.26 43.05
C THR A 228 67.16 68.26 43.18
N ILE A 229 66.74 67.98 44.42
CA ILE A 229 65.61 67.08 44.69
C ILE A 229 64.31 67.58 44.04
N LYS A 230 64.14 68.91 43.93
CA LYS A 230 62.98 69.55 43.28
C LYS A 230 62.91 69.26 41.78
N GLY A 231 64.05 69.12 41.10
CA GLY A 231 64.09 68.75 39.69
C GLY A 231 63.58 67.33 39.46
N TRP A 232 64.05 66.38 40.27
CA TRP A 232 63.62 64.98 40.23
C TRP A 232 62.14 64.81 40.59
N SER A 233 61.63 65.55 41.59
CA SER A 233 60.20 65.48 41.94
C SER A 233 59.30 65.97 40.79
N SER A 234 59.74 66.96 40.00
CA SER A 234 58.96 67.45 38.86
C SER A 234 58.83 66.39 37.76
N ILE A 235 59.91 65.67 37.42
CA ILE A 235 59.87 64.58 36.44
C ILE A 235 59.01 63.43 36.94
N LEU A 236 59.20 63.03 38.20
CA LEU A 236 58.41 61.96 38.79
C LEU A 236 56.91 62.30 38.76
N PHE A 237 56.56 63.55 39.03
CA PHE A 237 55.19 64.05 38.94
C PHE A 237 54.64 63.95 37.52
N PHE A 238 55.40 64.40 36.51
CA PHE A 238 54.97 64.27 35.11
C PHE A 238 54.76 62.80 34.72
N ILE A 239 55.70 61.91 35.05
CA ILE A 239 55.59 60.47 34.77
C ILE A 239 54.38 59.84 35.47
N ALA A 240 54.09 60.24 36.72
CA ALA A 240 52.97 59.72 37.49
C ALA A 240 51.61 60.26 37.02
N TRP A 241 51.58 61.49 36.50
CA TRP A 241 50.35 62.19 36.10
C TRP A 241 49.39 61.40 35.19
N PRO A 242 49.82 60.78 34.06
CA PRO A 242 48.92 60.02 33.20
C PRO A 242 48.31 58.79 33.89
N PHE A 243 49.03 58.18 34.84
CA PHE A 243 48.50 57.07 35.64
C PHE A 243 47.43 57.57 36.63
N SER A 244 47.65 58.75 37.24
CA SER A 244 46.66 59.39 38.11
C SER A 244 45.36 59.74 37.39
N LEU A 245 45.41 60.18 36.12
CA LEU A 245 44.21 60.51 35.33
C LEU A 245 43.24 59.33 35.19
N HIS A 246 43.74 58.10 35.01
CA HIS A 246 42.87 56.91 34.93
C HIS A 246 42.03 56.73 36.20
N TYR A 247 42.66 56.86 37.38
CA TYR A 247 41.97 56.75 38.66
C TYR A 247 41.00 57.90 38.90
N ILE A 248 41.35 59.12 38.46
CA ILE A 248 40.44 60.29 38.55
C ILE A 248 39.18 60.05 37.71
N VAL A 249 39.32 59.52 36.48
CA VAL A 249 38.17 59.21 35.62
C VAL A 249 37.31 58.09 36.22
N LEU A 250 37.92 57.04 36.78
CA LEU A 250 37.18 55.98 37.47
C LEU A 250 36.41 56.52 38.68
N LEU A 251 37.05 57.37 39.48
CA LEU A 251 36.41 58.04 40.61
C LEU A 251 35.24 58.91 40.15
N PHE A 252 35.42 59.70 39.09
CA PHE A 252 34.34 60.51 38.53
C PHE A 252 33.18 59.66 38.02
N LYS A 253 33.46 58.56 37.30
CA LYS A 253 32.45 57.60 36.83
C LYS A 253 31.69 56.96 37.99
N TYR A 254 32.41 56.58 39.06
CA TYR A 254 31.80 56.04 40.27
C TYR A 254 30.87 57.06 40.93
N LEU A 255 31.33 58.31 41.09
CA LEU A 255 30.53 59.40 41.65
C LEU A 255 29.30 59.70 40.79
N THR A 256 29.45 59.80 39.46
CA THR A 256 28.31 60.05 38.56
C THR A 256 27.33 58.88 38.54
N ASN A 257 27.80 57.63 38.60
CA ASN A 257 26.91 56.47 38.66
C ASN A 257 26.13 56.41 39.97
N ASN A 258 26.78 56.67 41.11
CA ASN A 258 26.11 56.76 42.40
C ASN A 258 25.12 57.93 42.45
N PHE A 259 25.51 59.08 41.90
CA PHE A 259 24.65 60.26 41.82
C PHE A 259 23.44 59.99 40.91
N LEU A 260 23.64 59.45 39.71
CA LEU A 260 22.56 59.06 38.80
C LEU A 260 21.67 57.97 39.41
N TRP A 261 22.22 57.00 40.13
CA TRP A 261 21.43 56.00 40.85
C TRP A 261 20.56 56.62 41.95
N TYR A 262 21.09 57.63 42.66
CA TYR A 262 20.35 58.34 43.71
C TYR A 262 19.22 59.22 43.15
N PHE A 263 19.43 59.86 42.00
CA PHE A 263 18.46 60.77 41.39
C PHE A 263 17.49 60.12 40.39
N ASN A 264 17.88 59.03 39.71
CA ASN A 264 17.12 58.47 38.59
C ASN A 264 16.38 57.18 38.98
N LYS A 265 15.60 57.25 40.08
CA LYS A 265 14.76 56.13 40.56
C LYS A 265 13.45 55.99 39.78
N THR A 266 13.21 56.80 38.75
CA THR A 266 12.01 56.71 37.91
C THR A 266 12.36 56.46 36.45
N THR A 267 11.74 55.40 35.92
CA THR A 267 11.68 54.89 34.54
C THR A 267 13.01 54.53 33.88
N LYS A 268 13.56 53.38 34.29
CA LYS A 268 14.47 52.61 33.44
C LYS A 268 13.68 51.52 32.72
N ASN A 269 13.06 51.89 31.60
CA ASN A 269 12.66 50.95 30.55
C ASN A 269 12.77 51.69 29.21
N VAL A 270 13.90 51.50 28.53
CA VAL A 270 14.07 51.83 27.09
C VAL A 270 14.71 50.64 26.37
N TYR A 271 14.46 49.44 26.88
CA TYR A 271 14.72 48.17 26.20
C TYR A 271 13.58 47.22 26.51
N SER A 272 12.38 47.63 26.08
CA SER A 272 11.39 46.73 25.50
C SER A 272 11.37 47.02 24.01
#